data_AF-A0AAU6GK87-F1
#
_entry.id   AF-A0AAU6GK87-F1
#
_cell.length_a   1.000
_cell.length_b   1.000
_cell.length_c   1.000
_cell.angle_alpha   90.00
_cell.angle_beta   90.00
_cell.angle_gamma   90.00
#
_symmetry.space_group_name_H-M   'P 1'
#
loop_
_entity.id
_entity.type
_entity.pdbx_description
1 polymer ?
#
loop_
_entity_poly.entity_id
_entity_poly.type
_entity_poly.pdbx_seq_one_letter_code
_entity_poly.pdbx_strand_id
1 'polypeptide(L)'
;MKAWPALPGAAPQGGKGRPAGKPTVSRLQAATGIRTNIVHQLKGDEADGVLLLLPDAGSVQRWATVDPATDEVLRVWYVALTRARRLAAVALPDEESDQLARLLTERQVPVRVA
;
A
#
# COMPACT_ATOMS: atom_id res chain seq x y z
N MET A 1 -9.27 -4.25 31.22
CA MET A 1 -7.90 -4.26 30.65
C MET A 1 -6.92 -3.85 31.75
N LYS A 2 -5.85 -4.64 31.98
CA LYS A 2 -4.87 -4.39 33.05
C LYS A 2 -3.71 -3.57 32.47
N ALA A 3 -3.49 -2.37 32.97
CA ALA A 3 -2.40 -1.51 32.50
C ALA A 3 -1.04 -2.15 32.84
N TRP A 4 -0.08 -2.09 31.92
CA TRP A 4 1.29 -2.52 32.17
C TRP A 4 1.98 -1.60 33.17
N PRO A 5 2.92 -2.13 33.99
CA PRO A 5 3.65 -1.33 34.95
C PRO A 5 4.56 -0.32 34.24
N ALA A 6 4.70 0.87 34.80
CA ALA A 6 5.57 1.91 34.28
C ALA A 6 7.04 1.50 34.39
N LEU A 7 7.84 1.82 33.37
CA LEU A 7 9.28 1.61 33.39
C LEU A 7 9.94 2.52 34.45
N PRO A 8 11.02 2.07 35.13
CA PRO A 8 11.76 2.91 36.06
C PRO A 8 12.25 4.19 35.38
N GLY A 9 11.88 5.36 35.93
CA GLY A 9 12.26 6.68 35.38
C GLY A 9 11.26 7.32 34.42
N ALA A 10 10.15 6.65 34.08
CA ALA A 10 9.08 7.22 33.28
C ALA A 10 8.15 8.11 34.14
N ALA A 11 8.52 9.38 34.32
CA ALA A 11 7.63 10.38 34.92
C ALA A 11 6.93 11.19 33.81
N PRO A 12 5.59 11.23 33.75
CA PRO A 12 4.90 12.16 32.85
C PRO A 12 5.07 13.60 33.38
N GLN A 13 5.74 14.46 32.61
CA GLN A 13 5.69 15.90 32.87
C GLN A 13 4.50 16.52 32.13
N GLY A 14 3.50 16.96 32.90
CA GLY A 14 2.35 17.72 32.40
C GLY A 14 1.19 16.85 31.90
N GLY A 15 -0.03 17.39 31.99
CA GLY A 15 -1.31 16.70 31.74
C GLY A 15 -1.58 16.26 30.30
N LYS A 16 -0.59 16.25 29.41
CA LYS A 16 -0.69 15.71 28.06
C LYS A 16 0.51 14.80 27.80
N GLY A 17 0.31 13.51 28.00
CA GLY A 17 1.32 12.48 27.78
C GLY A 17 1.77 12.44 26.31
N ARG A 18 2.81 13.22 25.99
CA ARG A 18 3.67 12.93 24.85
C ARG A 18 4.86 12.15 25.40
N PRO A 19 5.11 10.91 24.96
CA PRO A 19 6.36 10.23 25.27
C PRO A 19 7.50 11.03 24.64
N ALA A 20 8.14 11.89 25.43
CA ALA A 20 9.35 12.62 25.05
C ALA A 20 10.57 11.81 25.49
N GLY A 21 10.78 10.67 24.85
CA GLY A 21 12.03 9.91 24.95
C GLY A 21 12.81 10.05 23.65
N LYS A 22 14.10 10.35 23.72
CA LYS A 22 14.99 10.06 22.57
C LYS A 22 14.91 8.54 22.36
N PRO A 23 14.58 8.05 21.15
CA PRO A 23 14.50 6.61 20.90
C PRO A 23 15.82 5.96 21.32
N THR A 24 15.79 5.00 22.25
CA THR A 24 16.97 4.26 22.70
C THR A 24 17.61 3.46 21.57
N VAL A 25 16.82 3.18 20.52
CA VAL A 25 17.26 2.55 19.30
C VAL A 25 16.87 3.48 18.16
N SER A 26 17.86 4.18 17.60
CA SER A 26 17.70 4.76 16.26
C SER A 26 17.60 3.57 15.30
N ARG A 27 16.38 3.23 14.86
CA ARG A 27 16.24 2.31 13.73
C ARG A 27 16.80 3.08 12.53
N LEU A 28 18.02 2.73 12.14
CA LEU A 28 18.57 3.08 10.83
C LEU A 28 17.65 2.45 9.78
N GLN A 29 16.57 3.15 9.41
CA GLN A 29 15.94 2.90 8.13
C GLN A 29 16.96 3.38 7.10
N ALA A 30 17.71 2.44 6.53
CA ALA A 30 18.38 2.71 5.27
C ALA A 30 17.32 3.32 4.35
N ALA A 31 17.60 4.50 3.80
CA ALA A 31 16.72 5.12 2.83
C ALA A 31 16.79 4.25 1.57
N THR A 32 15.95 3.22 1.52
CA THR A 32 15.85 2.28 0.38
C THR A 32 15.33 2.97 -0.87
N GLY A 33 14.87 4.23 -0.75
CA GLY A 33 14.11 4.92 -1.80
C GLY A 33 12.67 4.44 -1.91
N ILE A 34 12.26 3.44 -1.11
CA ILE A 34 10.91 2.86 -1.15
C ILE A 34 10.00 3.65 -0.21
N ARG A 35 8.92 4.20 -0.76
CA ARG A 35 7.85 4.85 -0.01
C ARG A 35 6.67 3.90 0.08
N THR A 36 6.24 3.57 1.29
CA THR A 36 4.97 2.88 1.53
C THR A 36 3.92 3.92 1.92
N ASN A 37 2.81 3.96 1.20
CA ASN A 37 1.74 4.91 1.47
C ASN A 37 0.37 4.27 1.25
N ILE A 38 -0.64 4.79 1.93
CA ILE A 38 -2.04 4.46 1.62
C ILE A 38 -2.47 5.28 0.41
N VAL A 39 -3.22 4.68 -0.51
CA VAL A 39 -3.53 5.29 -1.82
C VAL A 39 -4.19 6.68 -1.70
N HIS A 40 -4.98 6.90 -0.65
CA HIS A 40 -5.65 8.17 -0.36
C HIS A 40 -4.67 9.34 -0.11
N GLN A 41 -3.41 9.07 0.19
CA GLN A 41 -2.36 10.06 0.43
C GLN A 41 -1.47 10.32 -0.81
N LEU A 42 -1.74 9.65 -1.95
CA LEU A 42 -0.94 9.79 -3.19
C LEU A 42 -1.40 10.92 -4.11
N LYS A 43 -2.36 11.75 -3.70
CA LYS A 43 -2.92 12.79 -4.58
C LYS A 43 -1.88 13.86 -4.88
N GLY A 44 -1.33 13.83 -6.10
CA GLY A 44 -0.30 14.76 -6.57
C GLY A 44 1.14 14.26 -6.42
N ASP A 45 1.33 13.00 -6.00
CA ASP A 45 2.63 12.35 -5.94
C ASP A 45 2.76 11.34 -7.09
N GLU A 46 3.96 11.22 -7.65
CA GLU A 46 4.28 10.30 -8.75
C GLU A 46 5.59 9.56 -8.44
N ALA A 47 5.71 8.33 -8.94
CA ALA A 47 6.91 7.52 -8.80
C ALA A 47 7.29 6.87 -10.13
N ASP A 48 8.58 6.59 -10.35
CA ASP A 48 9.02 5.88 -11.55
C ASP A 48 8.42 4.46 -11.62
N GLY A 49 8.26 3.82 -10.46
CA GLY A 49 7.60 2.54 -10.30
C GLY A 49 6.59 2.54 -9.15
N VAL A 50 5.44 1.90 -9.34
CA VAL A 50 4.45 1.66 -8.28
C VAL A 50 4.17 0.17 -8.16
N LEU A 51 4.09 -0.31 -6.92
CA LEU A 51 3.59 -1.64 -6.57
C LEU A 51 2.27 -1.50 -5.82
N LEU A 52 1.18 -1.99 -6.41
CA LEU A 52 -0.12 -2.11 -5.76
C LEU A 52 -0.24 -3.50 -5.13
N LEU A 53 -0.38 -3.56 -3.81
CA LEU A 53 -0.57 -4.80 -3.06
C LEU A 53 -2.08 -5.05 -2.86
N LEU A 54 -2.59 -6.16 -3.40
CA LEU A 54 -3.98 -6.60 -3.30
C LEU A 54 -4.01 -7.97 -2.60
N PRO A 55 -4.00 -8.02 -1.26
CA PRO A 55 -3.88 -9.28 -0.53
C PRO A 55 -5.18 -10.11 -0.54
N ASP A 56 -6.31 -9.47 -0.83
CA ASP A 56 -7.63 -10.09 -0.73
C ASP A 56 -8.00 -10.85 -2.00
N ALA A 57 -8.53 -12.07 -1.82
CA ALA A 57 -9.07 -12.86 -2.91
C ALA A 57 -10.29 -12.18 -3.56
N GLY A 58 -10.52 -12.48 -4.84
CA GLY A 58 -11.58 -11.90 -5.68
C GLY A 58 -11.23 -10.51 -6.23
N SER A 59 -9.99 -10.04 -6.03
CA SER A 59 -9.55 -8.74 -6.54
C SER A 59 -9.58 -8.71 -8.07
N VAL A 60 -9.17 -9.79 -8.72
CA VAL A 60 -9.21 -9.89 -10.19
C VAL A 60 -10.64 -9.96 -10.71
N GLN A 61 -11.53 -10.68 -10.02
CA GLN A 61 -12.94 -10.75 -10.38
C GLN A 61 -13.60 -9.37 -10.31
N ARG A 62 -13.36 -8.60 -9.23
CA ARG A 62 -13.84 -7.22 -9.11
C ARG A 62 -13.37 -6.36 -10.27
N TRP A 63 -12.09 -6.47 -10.63
CA TRP A 63 -11.51 -5.72 -11.76
C TRP A 63 -12.15 -6.10 -13.10
N ALA A 64 -12.46 -7.38 -13.31
CA ALA A 64 -13.04 -7.86 -14.56
C ALA A 64 -14.52 -7.45 -14.75
N THR A 65 -15.32 -7.43 -13.67
CA THR A 65 -16.79 -7.36 -13.80
C THR A 65 -17.44 -6.08 -13.30
N VAL A 66 -16.78 -5.32 -12.42
CA VAL A 66 -17.43 -4.18 -11.77
C VAL A 66 -17.21 -2.89 -12.56
N ASP A 67 -18.24 -2.05 -12.64
CA ASP A 67 -18.18 -0.74 -13.28
C ASP A 67 -17.38 0.26 -12.40
N PRO A 68 -16.24 0.79 -12.89
CA PRO A 68 -15.45 1.79 -12.18
C PRO A 68 -16.22 3.08 -11.84
N ALA A 69 -17.30 3.41 -12.56
CA ALA A 69 -18.11 4.60 -12.26
C ALA A 69 -18.85 4.46 -10.91
N THR A 70 -19.15 3.23 -10.49
CA THR A 70 -19.93 2.93 -9.29
C THR A 70 -19.10 2.36 -8.14
N ASP A 71 -17.92 1.82 -8.43
CA ASP A 71 -17.03 1.20 -7.44
C ASP A 71 -15.89 2.15 -7.03
N GLU A 72 -15.87 2.53 -5.75
CA GLU A 72 -14.82 3.39 -5.19
C GLU A 72 -13.46 2.70 -5.12
N VAL A 73 -13.43 1.39 -4.86
CA VAL A 73 -12.19 0.63 -4.75
C VAL A 73 -11.47 0.59 -6.09
N LEU A 74 -12.20 0.38 -7.20
CA LEU A 74 -11.63 0.44 -8.54
C LEU A 74 -11.07 1.82 -8.88
N ARG A 75 -11.76 2.90 -8.47
CA ARG A 75 -11.25 4.27 -8.65
C ARG A 75 -9.98 4.51 -7.85
N VAL A 76 -9.89 3.97 -6.64
CA VAL A 76 -8.68 4.03 -5.81
C VAL A 76 -7.53 3.28 -6.50
N TRP A 77 -7.76 2.06 -7.01
CA TRP A 77 -6.73 1.30 -7.73
C TRP A 77 -6.26 2.01 -9.00
N TYR A 78 -7.19 2.60 -9.76
CA TYR A 78 -6.86 3.44 -10.90
C TYR A 78 -5.93 4.59 -10.51
N VAL A 79 -6.22 5.31 -9.42
CA VAL A 79 -5.35 6.39 -8.93
C VAL A 79 -3.98 5.85 -8.51
N ALA A 80 -3.90 4.69 -7.86
CA ALA A 80 -2.64 4.09 -7.45
C ALA A 80 -1.76 3.75 -8.67
N LEU A 81 -2.33 3.04 -9.65
CA LEU A 81 -1.60 2.61 -10.84
C LEU A 81 -1.19 3.78 -11.73
N THR A 82 -2.03 4.82 -11.84
CA THR A 82 -1.70 6.03 -12.62
C THR A 82 -0.63 6.91 -11.98
N ARG A 83 -0.17 6.62 -10.76
CA ARG A 83 1.02 7.28 -10.18
C ARG A 83 2.34 6.73 -10.72
N ALA A 84 2.31 5.58 -11.40
CA ALA A 84 3.49 5.04 -12.06
C ALA A 84 3.81 5.80 -13.34
N ARG A 85 5.03 6.33 -13.44
CA ARG A 85 5.52 6.99 -14.65
C ARG A 85 6.04 6.00 -15.69
N ARG A 86 6.62 4.87 -15.25
CA ARG A 86 7.31 3.92 -16.15
C ARG A 86 6.90 2.47 -15.90
N LEU A 87 6.70 2.07 -14.64
CA LEU A 87 6.39 0.69 -14.28
C LEU A 87 5.27 0.61 -13.24
N ALA A 88 4.22 -0.14 -13.56
CA ALA A 88 3.20 -0.53 -12.59
C ALA A 88 3.28 -2.03 -12.34
N ALA A 89 3.33 -2.44 -11.08
CA ALA A 89 3.29 -3.82 -10.64
C ALA A 89 2.06 -4.03 -9.74
N VAL A 90 1.45 -5.20 -9.84
CA VAL A 90 0.36 -5.62 -8.97
C VAL A 90 0.80 -6.92 -8.30
N ALA A 91 0.77 -6.97 -6.98
CA ALA A 91 0.92 -8.22 -6.25
C ALA A 91 -0.44 -8.66 -5.72
N LEU A 92 -0.75 -9.93 -5.95
CA LEU A 92 -2.00 -10.57 -5.60
C LEU A 92 -1.72 -12.03 -5.19
N PRO A 93 -2.70 -12.76 -4.63
CA PRO A 93 -2.57 -14.20 -4.41
C PRO A 93 -2.18 -14.93 -5.71
N ASP A 94 -1.32 -15.94 -5.58
CA ASP A 94 -0.72 -16.65 -6.73
C ASP A 94 -1.77 -17.27 -7.64
N GLU A 95 -2.86 -17.75 -7.04
CA GLU A 95 -3.98 -18.39 -7.73
C GLU A 95 -4.72 -17.44 -8.69
N GLU A 96 -4.59 -16.13 -8.49
CA GLU A 96 -5.23 -15.09 -9.30
C GLU A 96 -4.27 -14.47 -10.35
N SER A 97 -2.95 -14.71 -10.25
CA SER A 97 -1.92 -14.11 -11.11
C SER A 97 -2.18 -14.37 -12.59
N ASP A 98 -2.45 -15.63 -12.95
CA ASP A 98 -2.74 -16.03 -14.33
C ASP A 98 -4.03 -15.39 -14.87
N GLN A 99 -5.06 -15.28 -14.01
CA GLN A 99 -6.32 -14.68 -14.40
C GLN A 99 -6.14 -13.19 -14.71
N LEU A 100 -5.38 -12.47 -13.89
CA LEU A 100 -5.09 -11.05 -14.13
C LEU A 100 -4.23 -10.87 -15.39
N ALA A 101 -3.20 -11.70 -15.57
CA ALA A 101 -2.34 -11.65 -16.75
C ALA A 101 -3.14 -11.85 -18.04
N ARG A 102 -4.09 -12.80 -18.05
CA ARG A 102 -5.00 -13.02 -19.18
C ARG A 102 -5.89 -11.79 -19.44
N LEU A 103 -6.56 -11.27 -18.41
CA LEU A 103 -7.43 -10.10 -18.51
C LEU A 103 -6.71 -8.88 -19.12
N LEU A 104 -5.48 -8.64 -18.67
CA LEU A 104 -4.65 -7.53 -19.16
C LEU A 104 -4.17 -7.77 -20.60
N THR A 105 -3.78 -9.01 -20.93
CA THR A 105 -3.34 -9.39 -22.27
C THR A 105 -4.48 -9.27 -23.30
N GLU A 106 -5.70 -9.70 -22.93
CA GLU A 106 -6.91 -9.52 -23.76
C GLU A 106 -7.19 -8.05 -24.08
N ARG A 107 -6.82 -7.15 -23.15
CA ARG A 107 -6.93 -5.70 -23.30
C ARG A 107 -5.68 -5.06 -23.92
N GLN A 108 -4.79 -5.88 -24.49
CA GLN A 108 -3.55 -5.46 -25.16
C GLN A 108 -2.58 -4.70 -24.24
N VAL A 109 -2.64 -4.95 -22.93
CA VAL A 109 -1.68 -4.41 -21.96
C VAL A 109 -0.47 -5.36 -21.89
N PRO A 110 0.77 -4.88 -22.11
CA PRO A 110 1.96 -5.72 -21.96
C PRO A 110 2.16 -6.13 -20.50
N VAL A 111 2.19 -7.44 -20.25
CA VAL A 111 2.38 -8.00 -18.90
C VAL A 111 3.63 -8.87 -18.84
N ARG A 112 4.32 -8.83 -17.69
CA ARG A 112 5.34 -9.79 -17.31
C ARG A 112 4.92 -10.41 -15.98
N VAL A 113 4.81 -11.73 -15.96
CA VAL A 113 4.57 -12.52 -14.74
C VAL A 113 5.93 -13.02 -14.27
N ALA A 114 6.21 -12.87 -12.98
CA ALA A 114 7.47 -13.22 -12.33
C ALA A 114 7.36 -14.52 -11.55
#